data_AF-A0A453JXI3-F1
#
_entry.id   AF-A0A453JXI3-F1
#
_cell.length_a   1.000
_cell.length_b   1.000
_cell.length_c   1.000
_cell.angle_alpha   90.00
_cell.angle_beta   90.00
_cell.angle_gamma   90.00
#
_symmetry.space_group_name_H-M   'P 1'
#
loop_
_entity.id
_entity.type
_entity.pdbx_description
1 polymer ?
#
loop_
_entity_poly.entity_id
_entity_poly.type
_entity_poly.pdbx_seq_one_letter_code
_entity_poly.pdbx_strand_id
1 'polypeptide(L)' 'ATMKGLLSWVKSNLVKERPEMFIKDDSVRPGVLVLINDCDWELCGGLDAELEDKDVVVFISTLHGG' A
#
# COMPACT_ATOMS: atom_id res chain seq x y z
N ALA A 1 10.62 5.18 8.14
CA ALA A 1 9.29 4.71 8.59
C ALA A 1 8.86 3.65 7.60
N THR A 2 8.32 2.51 8.01
CA THR A 2 8.15 1.38 7.06
C THR A 2 6.84 1.44 6.28
N MET A 3 6.81 0.78 5.12
CA MET A 3 5.59 0.53 4.36
C MET A 3 4.50 -0.16 5.18
N LYS A 4 4.84 -1.12 6.05
CA LYS A 4 3.88 -1.73 6.99
C LYS A 4 3.24 -0.70 7.92
N GLY A 5 4.05 0.25 8.42
CA GLY A 5 3.57 1.37 9.22
C GLY A 5 2.62 2.28 8.43
N LEU A 6 2.98 2.62 7.19
CA LEU A 6 2.15 3.43 6.30
C LEU A 6 0.80 2.75 6.03
N LEU A 7 0.78 1.46 5.68
CA LEU A 7 -0.46 0.71 5.42
C LEU A 7 -1.38 0.73 6.63
N SER A 8 -0.84 0.51 7.83
CA SER A 8 -1.59 0.54 9.09
C SER A 8 -2.19 1.93 9.34
N TRP A 9 -1.43 2.99 9.03
CA TRP A 9 -1.89 4.37 9.15
C TRP A 9 -2.98 4.71 8.12
N VAL A 10 -2.78 4.38 6.85
CA VAL A 10 -3.76 4.60 5.76
C VAL A 10 -5.08 3.89 6.09
N LYS A 11 -5.03 2.63 6.55
CA LYS A 11 -6.20 1.87 7.00
C LYS A 11 -7.02 2.60 8.06
N SER A 12 -6.32 3.19 9.03
CA SER A 12 -6.93 3.79 10.22
C SER A 12 -7.40 5.23 9.99
N ASN A 13 -6.82 5.94 9.02
CA ASN A 13 -7.01 7.38 8.87
C ASN A 13 -7.66 7.81 7.54
N LEU A 14 -7.39 7.08 6.45
CA LEU A 14 -7.83 7.48 5.10
C LEU A 14 -8.93 6.60 4.53
N VAL A 15 -8.93 5.29 4.85
CA VAL A 15 -9.93 4.36 4.30
C VAL A 15 -11.24 4.52 5.07
N LYS A 16 -12.25 5.10 4.42
CA LYS A 16 -13.56 5.37 5.01
C LYS A 16 -14.54 4.21 4.88
N GLU A 17 -14.41 3.43 3.81
CA GLU A 17 -15.34 2.35 3.49
C GLU A 17 -14.58 1.10 3.05
N ARG A 18 -15.04 -0.07 3.52
CA ARG A 18 -14.51 -1.40 3.19
C ARG A 18 -12.98 -1.52 3.27
N PRO A 19 -12.34 -1.31 4.43
CA PRO A 19 -10.90 -1.46 4.60
C PRO A 19 -10.36 -2.83 4.19
N GLU A 20 -11.19 -3.87 4.25
CA GLU A 20 -10.91 -5.23 3.76
C GLU A 20 -10.76 -5.34 2.24
N MET A 21 -11.26 -4.36 1.47
CA MET A 21 -11.02 -4.27 0.03
C MET A 21 -9.63 -3.75 -0.30
N PHE A 22 -9.02 -2.99 0.62
CA PHE A 22 -7.70 -2.39 0.45
C PHE A 22 -6.60 -3.22 1.10
N ILE A 23 -6.80 -3.65 2.35
CA ILE A 23 -5.84 -4.42 3.15
C ILE A 23 -6.44 -5.77 3.51
N LYS A 24 -5.65 -6.82 3.32
CA LYS A 24 -5.95 -8.16 3.79
C LYS A 24 -4.80 -8.65 4.66
N ASP A 25 -5.15 -9.14 5.84
CA ASP A 25 -4.17 -9.49 6.87
C ASP A 25 -3.25 -8.29 7.18
N ASP A 26 -1.94 -8.44 6.96
CA ASP A 26 -0.91 -7.42 7.23
C ASP A 26 -0.41 -6.71 5.95
N SER A 27 -1.04 -6.95 4.79
CA SER A 27 -0.57 -6.43 3.50
C SER A 27 -1.72 -5.90 2.62
N VAL A 28 -1.38 -5.30 1.49
CA VAL A 28 -2.38 -4.92 0.48
C VAL A 28 -3.09 -6.16 -0.05
N ARG A 29 -4.37 -6.02 -0.36
CA ARG A 29 -5.17 -7.11 -0.93
C ARG A 29 -4.59 -7.51 -2.30
N PRO A 30 -4.55 -8.81 -2.65
CA PRO A 30 -4.23 -9.24 -4.02
C PRO A 30 -5.09 -8.51 -5.05
N GLY A 31 -4.45 -7.99 -6.10
CA GLY A 31 -5.09 -7.08 -7.07
C GLY A 31 -4.91 -5.60 -6.78
N VAL A 32 -4.08 -5.25 -5.82
CA VAL A 32 -3.57 -3.89 -5.62
C VAL A 32 -2.06 -3.92 -5.90
N LEU A 33 -1.62 -3.15 -6.89
CA LEU A 33 -0.22 -2.87 -7.14
C LEU A 33 0.22 -1.69 -6.29
N VAL A 34 1.45 -1.76 -5.79
CA VAL A 34 2.05 -0.72 -4.96
C VAL A 34 3.35 -0.27 -5.61
N LEU A 35 3.47 1.03 -5.84
CA LEU A 35 4.69 1.63 -6.36
C LEU A 35 5.27 2.62 -5.35
N ILE A 36 6.60 2.61 -5.20
CA ILE A 36 7.35 3.60 -4.45
C ILE A 36 8.24 4.33 -5.46
N ASN A 37 8.00 5.62 -5.68
CA ASN A 37 8.70 6.43 -6.69
C ASN A 37 8.71 5.77 -8.07
N ASP A 38 7.53 5.33 -8.53
CA ASP A 38 7.31 4.63 -9.80
C ASP A 38 8.03 3.27 -9.94
N CYS A 39 8.67 2.77 -8.87
CA CYS A 39 9.29 1.45 -8.80
C CYS A 39 8.38 0.44 -8.10
N ASP A 40 8.41 -0.81 -8.54
CA ASP A 40 7.70 -1.91 -7.87
C ASP A 40 8.21 -2.05 -6.43
N TRP A 41 7.30 -1.96 -5.46
CA TRP A 41 7.65 -2.03 -4.04
C TRP A 41 8.34 -3.34 -3.65
N GLU A 42 8.11 -4.45 -4.36
CA GLU A 42 8.75 -5.73 -4.06
C GLU A 42 10.27 -5.64 -4.25
N LEU A 43 10.72 -4.81 -5.19
CA LEU A 43 12.13 -4.50 -5.42
C LEU A 43 12.69 -3.53 -4.36
N CYS A 44 11.82 -2.76 -3.70
CA CYS A 44 12.16 -1.81 -2.65
C CYS A 44 12.11 -2.42 -1.23
N GLY A 45 11.80 -3.71 -1.09
CA GLY A 45 11.69 -4.39 0.21
C GLY A 45 10.25 -4.62 0.71
N GLY A 46 9.25 -4.30 -0.09
CA GLY A 46 7.84 -4.57 0.17
C GLY A 46 7.35 -3.93 1.47
N LEU A 47 6.88 -4.74 2.41
CA LEU A 47 6.38 -4.29 3.72
C LEU A 47 7.47 -3.65 4.58
N ASP A 48 8.71 -4.07 4.41
CA ASP A 48 9.86 -3.61 5.19
C ASP A 48 10.62 -2.47 4.50
N ALA A 49 10.15 -1.99 3.35
CA ALA A 49 10.71 -0.83 2.67
C ALA A 49 10.67 0.38 3.61
N GLU A 50 11.84 1.00 3.82
CA GLU A 50 11.96 2.25 4.56
C GLU A 50 11.59 3.42 3.65
N LEU A 51 10.62 4.22 4.12
CA LEU A 51 10.17 5.43 3.44
C LEU A 51 10.87 6.66 4.00
N GLU A 52 11.21 7.56 3.08
CA GLU A 52 11.81 8.85 3.34
C GLU A 52 10.84 10.01 3.05
N ASP A 53 11.21 11.21 3.50
CA ASP A 53 10.46 12.41 3.17
C ASP A 53 10.44 12.62 1.65
N LYS A 54 9.27 13.00 1.12
CA LYS A 54 8.99 13.21 -0.31
C LYS A 54 8.89 11.94 -1.18
N ASP A 55 8.98 10.76 -0.60
CA ASP A 55 8.63 9.54 -1.33
C ASP A 55 7.17 9.57 -1.77
N VAL A 56 6.92 9.12 -3.00
CA VAL A 56 5.58 9.00 -3.58
C VAL A 56 5.18 7.54 -3.57
N VAL A 57 4.13 7.23 -2.80
CA VAL A 57 3.55 5.88 -2.75
C VAL A 57 2.23 5.88 -3.50
N VAL A 58 2.11 5.01 -4.52
CA VAL A 58 0.92 4.87 -5.35
C VAL A 58 0.31 3.50 -5.14
N PHE A 59 -1.01 3.47 -4.87
CA PHE A 59 -1.80 2.25 -4.83
C PHE A 59 -2.71 2.19 -6.05
N ILE A 60 -2.53 1.18 -6.89
CA ILE A 60 -3.34 0.97 -8.10
C ILE A 60 -4.14 -0.30 -7.89
N SER A 61 -5.47 -0.20 -7.81
CA SER A 61 -6.26 -1.41 -7.86
C SER A 61 -6.46 -1.86 -9.29
N THR A 62 -5.96 -3.05 -9.59
CA THR A 62 -6.18 -3.76 -10.86
C THR A 62 -7.42 -4.64 -10.81
N LEU A 63 -8.14 -4.65 -9.67
CA LEU A 63 -9.30 -5.48 -9.40
C LEU A 63 -10.50 -4.61 -9.00
N HIS A 64 -11.03 -3.83 -9.94
CA HIS A 64 -12.36 -3.21 -9.84
C HIS A 64 -13.03 -3.20 -11.21
N GLY A 65 -13.97 -4.12 -11.46
CA GLY A 65 -14.81 -4.07 -12.66
C GLY A 65 -15.31 -5.41 -13.21
N GLY A 66 -15.98 -6.18 -12.35
CA GLY A 66 -17.24 -6.83 -12.71
C GLY A 66 -18.36 -6.14 -11.93
#